data_AF-A0A8J4WLT1-F1
#
_entry.id   AF-A0A8J4WLT1-F1
#
_cell.length_a   1.000
_cell.length_b   1.000
_cell.length_c   1.000
_cell.angle_alpha   90.00
_cell.angle_beta   90.00
_cell.angle_gamma   90.00
#
_symmetry.space_group_name_H-M   'P 1'
#
loop_
_entity.id
_entity.type
_entity.pdbx_description
1 polymer ?
#
loop_
_entity_poly.entity_id
_entity_poly.type
_entity_poly.pdbx_seq_one_letter_code
_entity_poly.pdbx_strand_id
1 'polypeptide(L)'
;MQMRKLQRISEHITISKRKMTKLSKEFEEKNRHLKEEREKLVAHFQNLKTQLNKLRESQHEKLVKVSLESGAATKKVQSLLDKAENIIKLAEHCRKYETEEEKVVPFYVSSLTTEEEAMVREALHVEGDTELAKILRQCAPLEMFWRRFNKVQLDRLAIMKEHSMLEQENCQLKNLLKQYLDGISVNDDVIDGKNTLIVVNGRSNLQREMANDPRIRMLTDHNKPQMSTVTPVQVAEINSSALRQ
;
A
#
# COMPACT_ATOMS: atom_id res chain seq x y z
N MET A 1 40.73 96.75 -79.23
CA MET A 1 40.89 95.29 -79.01
C MET A 1 40.80 94.84 -77.54
N GLN A 2 41.17 95.65 -76.54
CA GLN A 2 41.22 95.20 -75.14
C GLN A 2 39.86 94.97 -74.47
N MET A 3 38.83 95.76 -74.83
CA MET A 3 37.48 95.64 -74.28
C MET A 3 36.81 94.28 -74.56
N ARG A 4 37.04 93.72 -75.75
CA ARG A 4 36.56 92.37 -76.13
C ARG A 4 37.26 91.24 -75.35
N LYS A 5 38.55 91.40 -75.00
CA LYS A 5 39.27 90.43 -74.14
C LYS A 5 38.73 90.47 -72.71
N LEU A 6 38.46 91.65 -72.17
CA LEU A 6 37.89 91.84 -70.83
C LEU A 6 36.48 91.25 -70.72
N GLN A 7 35.65 91.42 -71.75
CA GLN A 7 34.33 90.76 -71.84
C GLN A 7 34.44 89.23 -71.83
N ARG A 8 35.34 88.63 -72.64
CA ARG A 8 35.55 87.18 -72.64
C ARG A 8 36.02 86.64 -71.28
N ILE A 9 36.93 87.35 -70.62
CA ILE A 9 37.40 86.96 -69.28
C ILE A 9 36.25 87.06 -68.26
N SER A 10 35.45 88.12 -68.32
CA SER A 10 34.25 88.29 -67.47
C SER A 10 33.21 87.18 -67.71
N GLU A 11 32.97 86.79 -68.97
CA GLU A 11 32.12 85.66 -69.35
C GLU A 11 32.67 84.33 -68.82
N HIS A 12 33.98 84.10 -68.92
CA HIS A 12 34.62 82.90 -68.35
C HIS A 12 34.52 82.86 -66.83
N ILE A 13 34.68 84.00 -66.14
CA ILE A 13 34.51 84.10 -64.69
C ILE A 13 33.06 83.81 -64.31
N THR A 14 32.08 84.35 -65.03
CA THR A 14 30.65 84.10 -64.75
C THR A 14 30.26 82.66 -65.04
N ILE A 15 30.76 82.02 -66.11
CA ILE A 15 30.58 80.60 -66.37
C ILE A 15 31.21 79.75 -65.26
N SER A 16 32.43 80.08 -64.84
CA SER A 16 33.14 79.34 -63.77
C SER A 16 32.44 79.48 -62.42
N LYS A 17 31.94 80.69 -62.09
CA LYS A 17 31.12 80.93 -60.90
C LYS A 17 29.82 80.12 -60.95
N ARG A 18 29.11 80.11 -62.08
CA ARG A 18 27.89 79.29 -62.25
C ARG A 18 28.17 77.79 -62.09
N LYS A 19 29.27 77.30 -62.67
CA LYS A 19 29.70 75.90 -62.50
C LYS A 19 30.03 75.59 -61.03
N MET A 20 30.73 76.48 -60.34
CA MET A 20 31.07 76.33 -58.93
C MET A 20 29.82 76.30 -58.05
N THR A 21 28.86 77.21 -58.25
CA THR A 21 27.59 77.21 -57.51
C THR A 21 26.76 75.96 -57.80
N LYS A 22 26.70 75.51 -59.07
CA LYS A 22 26.00 74.28 -59.44
C LYS A 22 26.61 73.07 -58.75
N LEU A 23 27.94 72.93 -58.82
CA LEU A 23 28.67 71.81 -58.24
C LEU A 23 28.56 71.81 -56.70
N SER A 24 28.61 72.98 -56.07
CA SER A 24 28.40 73.14 -54.62
C SER A 24 27.03 72.61 -54.19
N LYS A 25 25.97 72.98 -54.91
CA LYS A 25 24.60 72.50 -54.63
C LYS A 25 24.47 71.00 -54.85
N GLU A 26 25.04 70.47 -55.93
CA GLU A 26 25.04 69.02 -56.20
C GLU A 26 25.77 68.23 -55.10
N PHE A 27 26.88 68.75 -54.57
CA PHE A 27 27.59 68.11 -53.45
C PHE A 27 26.85 68.23 -52.12
N GLU A 28 26.22 69.37 -51.83
CA GLU A 28 25.35 69.54 -50.66
C GLU A 28 24.20 68.53 -50.68
N GLU A 29 23.57 68.36 -51.83
CA GLU A 29 22.43 67.45 -52.00
C GLU A 29 22.85 65.97 -51.91
N LYS A 30 23.99 65.59 -52.50
CA LYS A 30 24.58 64.25 -52.33
C LYS A 30 24.95 63.96 -50.88
N ASN A 31 25.58 64.92 -50.19
CA ASN A 31 25.92 64.76 -48.77
C ASN A 31 24.67 64.67 -47.89
N ARG A 32 23.60 65.40 -48.22
CA ARG A 32 22.30 65.29 -47.56
C ARG A 32 21.74 63.88 -47.72
N HIS A 33 21.68 63.35 -48.94
CA HIS A 33 21.19 61.99 -49.18
C HIS A 33 22.04 60.91 -48.51
N LEU A 34 23.38 61.02 -48.53
CA LEU A 34 24.24 60.07 -47.83
C LEU A 34 24.02 60.10 -46.31
N LYS A 35 23.76 61.27 -45.72
CA LYS A 35 23.43 61.39 -44.29
C LYS A 35 22.09 60.74 -43.97
N GLU A 36 21.07 60.98 -44.79
CA GLU A 36 19.73 60.39 -44.63
C GLU A 36 19.79 58.85 -44.70
N GLU A 37 20.48 58.30 -45.71
CA GLU A 37 20.66 56.83 -45.85
C GLU A 37 21.42 56.23 -44.66
N ARG A 38 22.47 56.90 -44.18
CA ARG A 38 23.21 56.50 -42.99
C ARG A 38 22.32 56.49 -41.76
N GLU A 39 21.50 57.52 -41.56
CA GLU A 39 20.58 57.60 -40.42
C GLU A 39 19.51 56.51 -40.45
N LYS A 40 18.92 56.24 -41.62
CA LYS A 40 18.00 55.10 -41.80
C LYS A 40 18.68 53.78 -41.44
N LEU A 41 19.90 53.55 -41.95
CA LEU A 41 20.64 52.32 -41.68
C LEU A 41 20.96 52.17 -40.19
N VAL A 42 21.35 53.25 -39.52
CA VAL A 42 21.60 53.26 -38.07
C VAL A 42 20.30 52.95 -37.30
N ALA A 43 19.16 53.53 -37.69
CA ALA A 43 17.88 53.23 -37.07
C ALA A 43 17.47 51.76 -37.25
N HIS A 44 17.64 51.21 -38.46
CA HIS A 44 17.40 49.78 -38.71
C HIS A 44 18.31 48.88 -37.89
N PHE A 45 19.60 49.21 -37.80
CA PHE A 45 20.56 48.46 -37.00
C PHE A 45 20.19 48.49 -35.50
N GLN A 46 19.83 49.66 -34.97
CA GLN A 46 19.39 49.78 -33.58
C GLN A 46 18.13 48.96 -33.32
N ASN A 47 17.13 49.04 -34.19
CA ASN A 47 15.91 48.23 -34.07
C ASN A 47 16.24 46.73 -34.06
N LEU A 48 17.03 46.25 -35.02
CA LEU A 48 17.44 44.85 -35.09
C LEU A 48 18.21 44.42 -33.82
N LYS A 49 19.12 45.26 -33.33
CA LYS A 49 19.87 45.00 -32.09
C LYS A 49 18.94 44.87 -30.88
N THR A 50 17.92 45.71 -30.78
CA THR A 50 16.91 45.59 -29.70
C THR A 50 16.08 44.32 -29.83
N GLN A 51 15.68 43.93 -31.05
CA GLN A 51 14.95 42.68 -31.28
C GLN A 51 15.80 41.46 -30.93
N LEU A 52 17.09 41.46 -31.32
CA LEU A 52 18.03 40.39 -31.00
C LEU A 52 18.19 40.24 -29.48
N ASN A 53 18.38 41.34 -28.76
CA ASN A 53 18.53 41.31 -27.30
C ASN A 53 17.26 40.79 -26.62
N LYS A 54 16.07 41.28 -27.03
CA LYS A 54 14.78 40.79 -26.52
C LYS A 54 14.60 39.28 -26.76
N LEU A 55 14.96 38.80 -27.94
CA LEU A 55 14.89 37.37 -28.25
C LEU A 55 15.84 36.57 -27.36
N ARG A 56 17.07 37.05 -27.16
CA ARG A 56 18.07 36.40 -26.31
C ARG A 56 17.63 36.33 -24.86
N GLU A 57 17.08 37.42 -24.32
CA GLU A 57 16.51 37.47 -22.97
C GLU A 57 15.34 36.49 -22.82
N SER A 58 14.39 36.49 -23.76
CA SER A 58 13.25 35.56 -23.74
C SER A 58 13.68 34.09 -23.85
N GLN A 59 14.65 33.78 -24.70
CA GLN A 59 15.20 32.42 -24.82
C GLN A 59 15.92 31.99 -23.55
N HIS A 60 16.68 32.89 -22.94
CA HIS A 60 17.35 32.62 -21.67
C HIS A 60 16.35 32.33 -20.56
N GLU A 61 15.32 33.16 -20.41
CA GLU A 61 14.25 32.97 -19.43
C GLU A 61 13.53 31.62 -19.63
N LYS A 62 13.17 31.29 -20.88
CA LYS A 62 12.55 30.00 -21.21
C LYS A 62 13.47 28.82 -20.86
N LEU A 63 14.76 28.94 -21.15
CA LEU A 63 15.73 27.89 -20.84
C LEU A 63 15.87 27.67 -19.33
N VAL A 64 15.95 28.76 -18.55
CA VAL A 64 16.01 28.70 -17.08
C VAL A 64 14.74 28.04 -16.54
N LYS A 65 13.56 28.42 -17.04
CA LYS A 65 12.28 27.84 -16.62
C LYS A 65 12.23 26.34 -16.90
N VAL A 66 12.54 25.91 -18.12
CA VAL A 66 12.53 24.50 -18.50
C VAL A 66 13.55 23.69 -17.68
N SER A 67 14.74 24.23 -17.44
CA SER A 67 15.76 23.57 -16.63
C SER A 67 15.28 23.35 -15.18
N LEU A 68 14.64 24.36 -14.60
CA LEU A 68 14.12 24.29 -13.23
C LEU A 68 12.95 23.32 -13.12
N GLU A 69 11.97 23.40 -14.04
CA GLU A 69 10.81 22.51 -14.07
C GLU A 69 11.22 21.05 -14.31
N SER A 70 12.18 20.81 -15.22
CA SER A 70 12.74 19.47 -15.47
C SER A 70 13.47 18.91 -14.24
N GLY A 71 14.28 19.75 -13.57
CA GLY A 71 14.95 19.37 -12.33
C GLY A 71 13.96 19.01 -11.22
N ALA A 72 12.87 19.79 -11.07
CA ALA A 72 11.81 19.51 -10.11
C ALA A 72 11.05 18.21 -10.43
N ALA A 73 10.71 17.99 -11.70
CA ALA A 73 10.07 16.75 -12.15
C ALA A 73 10.95 15.53 -11.89
N THR A 74 12.25 15.63 -12.19
CA THR A 74 13.23 14.56 -11.94
C THR A 74 13.30 14.21 -10.46
N LYS A 75 13.40 15.21 -9.57
CA LYS A 75 13.37 14.98 -8.11
C LYS A 75 12.08 14.31 -7.64
N LYS A 76 10.94 14.71 -8.19
CA LYS A 76 9.65 14.09 -7.85
C LYS A 76 9.60 12.62 -8.27
N VAL A 77 10.03 12.30 -9.49
CA VAL A 77 10.10 10.91 -9.98
C VAL A 77 11.06 10.09 -9.13
N GLN A 78 12.24 10.64 -8.79
CA GLN A 78 13.18 9.97 -7.89
C GLN A 78 12.55 9.65 -6.53
N SER A 79 11.84 10.61 -5.92
CA SER A 79 11.15 10.37 -4.64
C SER A 79 10.06 9.30 -4.72
N LEU A 80 9.43 9.13 -5.88
CA LEU A 80 8.45 8.05 -6.11
C LEU A 80 9.14 6.70 -6.27
N LEU A 81 10.30 6.68 -6.94
CA LEU A 81 11.13 5.49 -7.08
C LEU A 81 11.60 5.00 -5.71
N ASP A 82 12.12 5.89 -4.86
CA ASP A 82 12.57 5.55 -3.51
C ASP A 82 11.43 4.95 -2.67
N LYS A 83 10.21 5.49 -2.79
CA LYS A 83 9.01 4.94 -2.12
C LYS A 83 8.64 3.56 -2.65
N ALA A 84 8.66 3.36 -3.97
CA ALA A 84 8.37 2.08 -4.59
C ALA A 84 9.38 1.01 -4.15
N GLU A 85 10.67 1.34 -4.13
CA GLU A 85 11.71 0.45 -3.61
C GLU A 85 11.47 0.08 -2.15
N ASN A 86 11.11 1.04 -1.30
CA ASN A 86 10.81 0.78 0.10
C ASN A 86 9.60 -0.16 0.26
N ILE A 87 8.55 0.01 -0.53
CA ILE A 87 7.39 -0.88 -0.53
C ILE A 87 7.81 -2.31 -0.92
N ILE A 88 8.64 -2.46 -1.96
CA ILE A 88 9.13 -3.78 -2.40
C ILE A 88 10.00 -4.43 -1.32
N LYS A 89 10.98 -3.69 -0.75
CA LYS A 89 11.85 -4.19 0.33
C LYS A 89 11.06 -4.62 1.56
N LEU A 90 10.02 -3.86 1.93
CA LEU A 90 9.12 -4.23 3.03
C LEU A 90 8.32 -5.49 2.69
N ALA A 91 7.79 -5.60 1.47
CA ALA A 91 7.07 -6.78 1.02
C ALA A 91 7.97 -8.05 1.05
N GLU A 92 9.23 -7.93 0.61
CA GLU A 92 10.22 -9.01 0.70
C GLU A 92 10.54 -9.40 2.15
N HIS A 93 10.63 -8.42 3.05
CA HIS A 93 10.85 -8.69 4.48
C HIS A 93 9.65 -9.42 5.10
N CYS A 94 8.43 -8.95 4.85
CA CYS A 94 7.19 -9.59 5.30
C CYS A 94 7.07 -11.02 4.76
N ARG A 95 7.45 -11.25 3.49
CA ARG A 95 7.41 -12.57 2.84
C ARG A 95 8.23 -13.65 3.55
N LYS A 96 9.23 -13.28 4.36
CA LYS A 96 10.00 -14.23 5.17
C LYS A 96 9.16 -14.92 6.26
N TYR A 97 8.11 -14.26 6.74
CA TYR A 97 7.23 -14.76 7.80
C TYR A 97 5.94 -15.38 7.27
N GLU A 98 5.74 -15.38 5.95
CA GLU A 98 4.61 -16.02 5.31
C GLU A 98 4.84 -17.54 5.24
N THR A 99 3.76 -18.29 5.39
CA THR A 99 3.74 -19.74 5.19
C THR A 99 3.97 -20.09 3.71
N GLU A 100 4.41 -21.31 3.41
CA GLU A 100 4.59 -21.76 2.01
C GLU A 100 3.26 -21.74 1.23
N GLU A 101 2.16 -22.07 1.90
CA GLU A 101 0.81 -21.98 1.31
C GLU A 101 0.50 -20.53 0.88
N GLU A 102 0.76 -19.54 1.75
CA GLU A 102 0.57 -18.12 1.45
C GLU A 102 1.47 -17.58 0.33
N LYS A 103 2.65 -18.18 0.15
CA LYS A 103 3.58 -17.82 -0.92
C LYS A 103 3.16 -18.37 -2.28
N VAL A 104 2.53 -19.55 -2.29
CA VAL A 104 2.07 -20.25 -3.50
C VAL A 104 0.65 -19.81 -3.89
N VAL A 105 -0.22 -19.54 -2.91
CA VAL A 105 -1.59 -19.07 -3.09
C VAL A 105 -1.80 -17.77 -2.30
N PRO A 106 -1.31 -16.62 -2.81
CA PRO A 106 -1.39 -15.34 -2.08
C PRO A 106 -2.80 -14.75 -2.04
N PHE A 107 -3.67 -15.18 -2.96
CA PHE A 107 -5.01 -14.61 -3.16
C PHE A 107 -6.07 -15.64 -2.78
N TYR A 108 -6.66 -15.43 -1.61
CA TYR A 108 -7.73 -16.28 -1.12
C TYR A 108 -9.00 -16.12 -1.94
N VAL A 109 -9.73 -17.23 -2.09
CA VAL A 109 -11.09 -17.23 -2.64
C VAL A 109 -11.95 -16.30 -1.80
N SER A 110 -12.80 -15.53 -2.45
CA SER A 110 -13.73 -14.66 -1.75
C SER A 110 -14.64 -15.49 -0.87
N SER A 111 -14.89 -15.03 0.35
CA SER A 111 -15.93 -15.63 1.20
C SER A 111 -17.33 -15.23 0.76
N LEU A 112 -17.44 -14.27 -0.17
CA LEU A 112 -18.70 -13.83 -0.75
C LEU A 112 -19.20 -14.85 -1.79
N THR A 113 -20.50 -15.02 -1.82
CA THR A 113 -21.18 -15.74 -2.90
C THR A 113 -21.07 -14.96 -4.21
N THR A 114 -21.24 -15.64 -5.34
CA THR A 114 -21.20 -15.02 -6.68
C THR A 114 -22.21 -13.89 -6.85
N GLU A 115 -23.35 -13.99 -6.15
CA GLU A 115 -24.41 -13.00 -6.12
C GLU A 115 -23.96 -11.75 -5.36
N GLU A 116 -23.36 -11.91 -4.19
CA GLU A 116 -22.82 -10.80 -3.39
C GLU A 116 -21.64 -10.11 -4.10
N GLU A 117 -20.77 -10.87 -4.76
CA GLU A 117 -19.69 -10.29 -5.59
C GLU A 117 -20.22 -9.47 -6.77
N ALA A 118 -21.36 -9.87 -7.35
CA ALA A 118 -22.03 -9.10 -8.39
C ALA A 118 -22.60 -7.79 -7.81
N MET A 119 -23.24 -7.85 -6.64
CA MET A 119 -23.76 -6.67 -5.95
C MET A 119 -22.66 -5.67 -5.56
N VAL A 120 -21.52 -6.14 -5.05
CA VAL A 120 -20.37 -5.28 -4.71
C VAL A 120 -19.81 -4.61 -5.97
N ARG A 121 -19.66 -5.36 -7.06
CA ARG A 121 -19.23 -4.80 -8.35
C ARG A 121 -20.21 -3.77 -8.87
N GLU A 122 -21.52 -4.02 -8.80
CA GLU A 122 -22.54 -3.07 -9.20
C GLU A 122 -22.49 -1.79 -8.35
N ALA A 123 -22.35 -1.92 -7.02
CA ALA A 123 -22.20 -0.80 -6.10
C ALA A 123 -20.96 0.07 -6.38
N LEU A 124 -19.85 -0.53 -6.82
CA LEU A 124 -18.65 0.20 -7.26
C LEU A 124 -18.87 1.05 -8.53
N HIS A 125 -19.80 0.63 -9.39
CA HIS A 125 -20.17 1.32 -10.64
C HIS A 125 -21.25 2.39 -10.45
N VAL A 126 -21.88 2.48 -9.27
CA VAL A 126 -22.86 3.54 -9.00
C VAL A 126 -22.16 4.91 -9.14
N GLU A 127 -22.60 5.68 -10.12
CA GLU A 127 -22.16 7.06 -10.39
C GLU A 127 -22.74 8.02 -9.34
N GLY A 128 -22.37 7.81 -8.07
CA GLY A 128 -22.61 8.77 -7.01
C GLY A 128 -21.41 9.69 -6.84
N ASP A 129 -21.65 11.00 -6.89
CA ASP A 129 -20.66 12.07 -6.73
C ASP A 129 -20.26 12.28 -5.26
N THR A 130 -20.18 11.19 -4.49
CA THR A 130 -19.77 11.23 -3.09
C THR A 130 -18.26 11.05 -3.01
N GLU A 131 -17.60 11.89 -2.20
CA GLU A 131 -16.15 11.78 -1.94
C GLU A 131 -15.77 10.36 -1.49
N LEU A 132 -16.67 9.70 -0.76
CA LEU A 132 -16.53 8.30 -0.35
C LEU A 132 -16.44 7.32 -1.54
N ALA A 133 -17.27 7.48 -2.58
CA ALA A 133 -17.22 6.64 -3.78
C ALA A 133 -15.88 6.79 -4.53
N LYS A 134 -15.32 8.00 -4.55
CA LYS A 134 -14.00 8.25 -5.15
C LYS A 134 -12.88 7.56 -4.37
N ILE A 135 -12.92 7.60 -3.04
CA ILE A 135 -11.97 6.90 -2.16
C ILE A 135 -12.11 5.38 -2.35
N LEU A 136 -13.34 4.85 -2.37
CA LEU A 136 -13.60 3.43 -2.61
C LEU A 136 -13.01 2.94 -3.94
N ARG A 137 -13.15 3.70 -5.02
CA ARG A 137 -12.53 3.37 -6.33
C ARG A 137 -11.00 3.40 -6.28
N GLN A 138 -10.40 4.32 -5.53
CA GLN A 138 -8.94 4.36 -5.34
C GLN A 138 -8.44 3.17 -4.51
N CYS A 139 -9.25 2.66 -3.58
CA CYS A 139 -8.93 1.51 -2.75
C CYS A 139 -9.25 0.16 -3.40
N ALA A 140 -10.08 0.12 -4.46
CA ALA A 140 -10.47 -1.11 -5.13
C ALA A 140 -9.29 -1.98 -5.58
N PRO A 141 -8.18 -1.45 -6.13
CA PRO A 141 -7.00 -2.26 -6.47
C PRO A 141 -6.33 -2.93 -5.26
N LEU A 142 -6.58 -2.46 -4.04
CA LEU A 142 -6.04 -3.03 -2.80
C LEU A 142 -6.92 -4.11 -2.19
N GLU A 143 -8.05 -4.48 -2.81
CA GLU A 143 -8.98 -5.47 -2.26
C GLU A 143 -8.28 -6.80 -1.91
N MET A 144 -7.43 -7.28 -2.81
CA MET A 144 -6.69 -8.53 -2.62
C MET A 144 -5.67 -8.45 -1.47
N PHE A 145 -5.05 -7.28 -1.28
CA PHE A 145 -4.18 -7.02 -0.13
C PHE A 145 -4.97 -7.13 1.18
N TRP A 146 -6.14 -6.49 1.24
CA TRP A 146 -6.98 -6.52 2.44
C TRP A 146 -7.54 -7.91 2.74
N ARG A 147 -7.90 -8.69 1.71
CA ARG A 147 -8.33 -10.07 1.88
C ARG A 147 -7.23 -10.92 2.54
N ARG A 148 -6.00 -10.80 2.03
CA ARG A 148 -4.83 -11.49 2.60
C ARG A 148 -4.52 -11.03 4.03
N PHE A 149 -4.56 -9.73 4.27
CA PHE A 149 -4.34 -9.15 5.61
C PHE A 149 -5.39 -9.65 6.62
N ASN A 150 -6.67 -9.65 6.25
CA ASN A 150 -7.75 -10.09 7.12
C ASN A 150 -7.65 -11.58 7.45
N LYS A 151 -7.26 -12.43 6.48
CA LYS A 151 -7.00 -13.85 6.73
C LYS A 151 -5.92 -14.04 7.80
N VAL A 152 -4.77 -13.39 7.65
CA VAL A 152 -3.66 -13.51 8.62
C VAL A 152 -4.08 -13.01 10.01
N GLN A 153 -4.94 -11.98 10.07
CA GLN A 153 -5.49 -11.51 11.34
C GLN A 153 -6.41 -12.53 12.01
N LEU A 154 -7.23 -13.24 11.23
CA LEU A 154 -8.06 -14.34 11.76
C LEU A 154 -7.17 -15.48 12.29
N ASP A 155 -6.14 -15.86 11.55
CA ASP A 155 -5.20 -16.91 11.98
C ASP A 155 -4.48 -16.52 13.26
N ARG A 156 -4.00 -15.28 13.36
CA ARG A 156 -3.36 -14.75 14.57
C ARG A 156 -4.30 -14.86 15.78
N LEU A 157 -5.57 -14.51 15.62
CA LEU A 157 -6.57 -14.62 16.68
C LEU A 157 -6.86 -16.08 17.04
N ALA A 158 -6.90 -16.99 16.06
CA ALA A 158 -7.07 -18.42 16.29
C ALA A 158 -5.92 -19.00 17.11
N ILE A 159 -4.67 -18.71 16.73
CA ILE A 159 -3.46 -19.14 17.45
C ILE A 159 -3.45 -18.60 18.88
N MET A 160 -3.80 -17.32 19.07
CA MET A 160 -3.86 -16.74 20.42
C MET A 160 -4.89 -17.45 21.31
N LYS A 161 -6.04 -17.82 20.76
CA LYS A 161 -7.07 -18.55 21.49
C LYS A 161 -6.60 -19.95 21.85
N GLU A 162 -6.00 -20.67 20.90
CA GLU A 162 -5.47 -22.01 21.12
C GLU A 162 -4.36 -22.02 22.18
N HIS A 163 -3.43 -21.07 22.12
CA HIS A 163 -2.39 -20.90 23.15
C HIS A 163 -2.99 -20.72 24.54
N SER A 164 -4.00 -19.85 24.67
CA SER A 164 -4.71 -19.62 25.95
C SER A 164 -5.39 -20.88 26.48
N MET A 165 -6.03 -21.66 25.59
CA MET A 165 -6.64 -22.94 25.96
C MET A 165 -5.59 -23.95 26.44
N LEU A 166 -4.49 -24.11 25.70
CA LEU A 166 -3.40 -25.02 26.06
C LEU A 166 -2.73 -24.62 27.38
N GLU A 167 -2.59 -23.32 27.65
CA GLU A 167 -2.05 -22.81 28.90
C GLU A 167 -2.97 -23.14 30.09
N GLN A 168 -4.29 -22.99 29.91
CA GLN A 168 -5.28 -23.39 30.90
C GLN A 168 -5.25 -24.89 31.17
N GLU A 169 -5.22 -25.72 30.12
CA GLU A 169 -5.12 -27.18 30.23
C GLU A 169 -3.83 -27.61 30.93
N ASN A 170 -2.69 -27.00 30.58
CA ASN A 170 -1.41 -27.28 31.23
C ASN A 170 -1.45 -26.92 32.72
N CYS A 171 -2.07 -25.79 33.08
CA CYS A 171 -2.30 -25.42 34.48
C CYS A 171 -3.17 -26.46 35.21
N GLN A 172 -4.27 -26.91 34.60
CA GLN A 172 -5.13 -27.94 35.16
C GLN A 172 -4.39 -29.28 35.34
N LEU A 173 -3.60 -29.71 34.35
CA LEU A 173 -2.82 -30.94 34.40
C LEU A 173 -1.74 -30.87 35.50
N LYS A 174 -1.05 -29.74 35.63
CA LYS A 174 -0.08 -29.51 36.72
C LYS A 174 -0.75 -29.57 38.09
N ASN A 175 -1.95 -28.99 38.23
CA ASN A 175 -2.71 -29.05 39.48
C ASN A 175 -3.17 -30.47 39.80
N LEU A 176 -3.66 -31.22 38.80
CA LEU A 176 -4.07 -32.61 38.97
C LEU A 176 -2.89 -33.52 39.33
N LEU A 177 -1.74 -33.31 38.69
CA LEU A 177 -0.51 -34.03 39.00
C LEU A 177 -0.03 -33.72 40.43
N LYS A 178 -0.07 -32.44 40.82
CA LYS A 178 0.24 -32.02 42.20
C LYS A 178 -0.68 -32.74 43.19
N GLN A 179 -2.00 -32.72 42.96
CA GLN A 179 -2.98 -33.40 43.80
C GLN A 179 -2.74 -34.92 43.87
N TYR A 180 -2.35 -35.55 42.77
CA TYR A 180 -2.02 -36.98 42.75
C TYR A 180 -0.77 -37.30 43.59
N LEU A 181 0.29 -36.49 43.45
CA LEU A 181 1.51 -36.64 44.23
C LEU A 181 1.26 -36.40 45.73
N ASP A 182 0.49 -35.36 46.06
CA ASP A 182 0.04 -35.04 47.42
C ASP A 182 -0.84 -36.16 48.02
N GLY A 183 -1.57 -36.91 47.18
CA GLY A 183 -2.39 -38.04 47.61
C GLY A 183 -1.60 -39.33 47.92
N ILE A 184 -0.39 -39.47 47.38
CA ILE A 184 0.45 -40.68 47.53
C ILE A 184 1.65 -40.44 48.45
N SER A 185 2.13 -39.19 48.51
CA SER A 185 3.23 -38.77 49.37
C SER A 185 2.69 -38.05 50.60
N VAL A 186 3.28 -38.32 51.76
CA VAL A 186 3.00 -37.56 52.98
C VAL A 186 3.95 -36.37 53.01
N ASN A 187 3.42 -35.16 52.83
CA ASN A 187 4.17 -33.90 52.88
C ASN A 187 3.55 -32.96 53.92
N ASP A 188 4.31 -32.00 54.44
CA ASP A 188 3.81 -31.08 55.48
C ASP A 188 2.61 -30.25 54.98
N ASP A 189 2.67 -29.80 53.72
CA ASP A 189 1.57 -29.11 53.02
C ASP A 189 0.30 -29.98 52.91
N VAL A 190 0.49 -31.30 52.79
CA VAL A 190 -0.62 -32.26 52.81
C VAL A 190 -1.17 -32.24 54.21
N ILE A 191 -0.40 -32.61 55.25
CA ILE A 191 -0.85 -32.73 56.65
C ILE A 191 -1.60 -31.49 57.18
N ASP A 192 -1.15 -30.28 56.84
CA ASP A 192 -1.80 -29.01 57.24
C ASP A 192 -3.14 -28.74 56.50
N GLY A 193 -3.32 -29.34 55.33
CA GLY A 193 -4.52 -29.25 54.50
C GLY A 193 -5.66 -30.20 54.90
N LYS A 194 -6.77 -30.17 54.14
CA LYS A 194 -7.87 -31.13 54.29
C LYS A 194 -7.50 -32.44 53.58
N ASN A 195 -7.16 -33.48 54.34
CA ASN A 195 -6.76 -34.78 53.76
C ASN A 195 -7.55 -35.96 54.31
N THR A 196 -7.40 -37.09 53.62
CA THR A 196 -7.96 -38.39 53.97
C THR A 196 -7.08 -39.19 54.94
N LEU A 197 -5.85 -38.73 55.20
CA LEU A 197 -4.85 -39.43 56.01
C LEU A 197 -5.10 -39.35 57.52
N ILE A 198 -5.79 -38.30 57.99
CA ILE A 198 -6.04 -38.05 59.42
C ILE A 198 -7.55 -38.02 59.67
N VAL A 199 -8.05 -38.96 60.48
CA VAL A 199 -9.45 -39.04 60.91
C VAL A 199 -9.56 -38.49 62.33
N VAL A 200 -10.15 -37.30 62.49
CA VAL A 200 -10.42 -36.70 63.80
C VAL A 200 -11.88 -36.97 64.17
N ASN A 201 -12.12 -37.58 65.34
CA ASN A 201 -13.47 -37.87 65.86
C ASN A 201 -14.37 -38.68 64.90
N GLY A 202 -13.82 -39.70 64.24
CA GLY A 202 -14.59 -40.63 63.40
C GLY A 202 -15.14 -40.03 62.10
N ARG A 203 -14.76 -38.80 61.75
CA ARG A 203 -15.15 -38.14 60.49
C ARG A 203 -13.93 -38.01 59.60
N SER A 204 -13.93 -38.72 58.47
CA SER A 204 -12.97 -38.50 57.39
C SER A 204 -13.37 -37.26 56.59
N ASN A 205 -12.43 -36.41 56.20
CA ASN A 205 -12.67 -35.21 55.37
C ASN A 205 -13.03 -35.51 53.89
N LEU A 206 -13.54 -36.70 53.60
CA LEU A 206 -13.99 -37.10 52.27
C LEU A 206 -15.29 -36.35 51.93
N GLN A 207 -15.20 -35.31 51.11
CA GLN A 207 -16.36 -34.81 50.38
C GLN A 207 -16.69 -35.85 49.29
N ARG A 208 -17.56 -36.81 49.61
CA ARG A 208 -18.01 -37.88 48.68
C ARG A 208 -18.97 -37.29 47.64
N GLU A 209 -18.44 -36.51 46.71
CA GLU A 209 -19.21 -36.04 45.53
C GLU A 209 -18.80 -36.75 44.23
N MET A 210 -17.67 -37.46 44.20
CA MET A 210 -17.20 -38.20 43.01
C MET A 210 -17.83 -39.59 42.84
N ALA A 211 -18.69 -40.04 43.75
CA ALA A 211 -19.31 -41.38 43.68
C ALA A 211 -20.48 -41.47 42.67
N ASN A 212 -20.88 -40.36 42.04
CA ASN A 212 -22.03 -40.28 41.14
C ASN A 212 -21.69 -39.86 39.69
N ASP A 213 -20.42 -39.97 39.25
CA ASP A 213 -20.10 -39.77 37.82
C ASP A 213 -20.51 -41.01 37.01
N PRO A 214 -21.47 -40.90 36.06
CA PRO A 214 -21.96 -42.04 35.26
C PRO A 214 -20.90 -42.68 34.34
N ARG A 215 -19.68 -42.13 34.25
CA ARG A 215 -18.58 -42.68 33.45
C ARG A 215 -17.67 -43.65 34.21
N ILE A 216 -17.81 -43.77 35.52
CA ILE A 216 -17.01 -44.69 36.34
C ILE A 216 -17.82 -45.95 36.63
N ARG A 217 -17.66 -47.00 35.80
CA ARG A 217 -18.25 -48.32 36.05
C ARG A 217 -17.48 -49.02 37.18
N MET A 218 -18.10 -49.14 38.34
CA MET A 218 -17.59 -50.00 39.43
C MET A 218 -17.67 -51.46 38.97
N LEU A 219 -16.53 -52.13 38.90
CA LEU A 219 -16.44 -53.57 38.67
C LEU A 219 -17.10 -54.28 39.87
N THR A 220 -18.31 -54.80 39.69
CA THR A 220 -19.00 -55.61 40.70
C THR A 220 -18.41 -57.01 40.73
N ASP A 221 -17.89 -57.40 41.91
CA ASP A 221 -17.44 -58.74 42.21
C ASP A 221 -18.51 -59.79 41.91
N HIS A 222 -18.17 -60.72 41.00
CA HIS A 222 -18.89 -61.96 40.84
C HIS A 222 -18.34 -63.00 41.83
N ASN A 223 -18.97 -63.18 42.99
CA ASN A 223 -18.95 -64.47 43.68
C ASN A 223 -20.09 -64.68 44.72
N LYS A 224 -21.09 -65.47 44.28
CA LYS A 224 -22.00 -66.40 45.00
C LYS A 224 -23.17 -65.86 45.87
N PRO A 225 -24.23 -66.68 46.10
CA PRO A 225 -24.78 -67.81 45.33
C PRO A 225 -26.30 -67.69 45.04
N GLN A 226 -26.80 -68.62 44.22
CA GLN A 226 -28.14 -68.70 43.64
C GLN A 226 -29.30 -68.80 44.66
N MET A 227 -30.44 -68.20 44.32
CA MET A 227 -31.77 -68.72 44.64
C MET A 227 -32.61 -68.72 43.36
N SER A 228 -32.97 -69.93 42.97
CA SER A 228 -33.78 -70.30 41.81
C SER A 228 -35.20 -69.75 41.84
N THR A 229 -35.67 -69.24 40.70
CA THR A 229 -37.03 -69.53 40.24
C THR A 229 -37.00 -69.84 38.74
N VAL A 230 -37.39 -71.08 38.46
CA VAL A 230 -37.59 -71.68 37.15
C VAL A 230 -38.90 -71.14 36.56
N THR A 231 -38.93 -70.81 35.27
CA THR A 231 -39.86 -71.38 34.28
C THR A 231 -39.53 -70.91 32.86
N PRO A 232 -39.86 -71.70 31.83
CA PRO A 232 -39.09 -71.82 30.60
C PRO A 232 -39.87 -71.32 29.35
N VAL A 233 -39.26 -71.53 28.17
CA VAL A 233 -39.90 -71.52 26.82
C VAL A 233 -39.93 -70.09 26.20
N GLN A 234 -39.39 -69.77 25.02
CA GLN A 234 -39.19 -70.55 23.80
C GLN A 234 -38.06 -69.97 22.93
N VAL A 235 -37.35 -70.88 22.29
CA VAL A 235 -36.35 -70.71 21.22
C VAL A 235 -37.08 -70.45 19.89
N ALA A 236 -36.57 -69.51 19.09
CA ALA A 236 -36.61 -69.53 17.61
C ALA A 236 -35.73 -68.37 17.11
N GLU A 237 -34.44 -68.60 16.92
CA GLU A 237 -33.84 -68.96 15.63
C GLU A 237 -33.89 -67.86 14.57
N ILE A 238 -32.73 -67.21 14.50
CA ILE A 238 -32.15 -66.55 13.35
C ILE A 238 -32.16 -67.52 12.16
N ASN A 239 -32.79 -67.14 11.05
CA ASN A 239 -32.24 -67.37 9.71
C ASN A 239 -33.09 -66.68 8.62
N SER A 240 -32.39 -66.31 7.55
CA SER A 240 -32.88 -65.90 6.22
C SER A 240 -33.16 -64.41 6.00
N SER A 241 -32.16 -63.68 5.49
CA SER A 241 -32.25 -63.00 4.18
C SER A 241 -30.97 -62.21 3.88
N ALA A 242 -29.91 -62.95 3.56
CA ALA A 242 -29.01 -62.52 2.50
C ALA A 242 -29.74 -62.74 1.15
N LEU A 243 -29.41 -61.90 0.17
CA LEU A 243 -29.99 -61.78 -1.17
C LEU A 243 -31.33 -61.02 -1.25
N ARG A 244 -31.23 -59.75 -1.69
CA ARG A 244 -31.96 -59.23 -2.86
C ARG A 244 -31.34 -57.92 -3.33
N GLN A 245 -30.81 -58.00 -4.56
CA GLN A 245 -30.70 -57.00 -5.63
C GLN A 245 -30.06 -55.64 -5.30
#